data_AF-A0A850A1M2-F1
#
_entry.id   AF-A0A850A1M2-F1
#
_cell.length_a   1.000
_cell.length_b   1.000
_cell.length_c   1.000
_cell.angle_alpha   90.00
_cell.angle_beta   90.00
_cell.angle_gamma   90.00
#
_symmetry.space_group_name_H-M   'P 1'
#
loop_
_entity.id
_entity.type
_entity.pdbx_description
1 polymer ?
#
loop_
_entity_poly.entity_id
_entity_poly.type
_entity_poly.pdbx_seq_one_letter_code
_entity_poly.pdbx_strand_id
1 'polypeptide(L)' 'APRGFFCGMGACFDCLVTLDGVANVRSCLVEVRAGCVVEATAP' A
#
# COMPACT_ATOMS: atom_id res chain seq x y z
N ALA A 1 0.04 14.75 8.59
CA ALA A 1 0.80 13.71 9.32
C ALA A 1 1.21 12.63 8.32
N PRO A 2 2.30 11.89 8.53
CA PRO A 2 2.66 10.76 7.68
C PRO A 2 1.50 9.75 7.63
N ARG A 3 1.12 9.32 6.43
CA ARG A 3 0.18 8.20 6.25
C ARG A 3 0.90 6.89 6.53
N GLY A 4 0.18 5.86 6.96
CA GLY A 4 0.76 4.56 7.26
C GLY A 4 -0.29 3.47 7.46
N PHE A 5 0.17 2.26 7.73
CA PHE A 5 -0.73 1.14 7.94
C PHE A 5 -1.56 1.35 9.22
N PHE A 6 -2.88 1.47 9.07
CA PHE A 6 -3.81 1.73 10.17
C PHE A 6 -4.94 0.70 10.26
N CYS A 7 -5.92 0.75 9.34
CA CYS A 7 -7.16 -0.03 9.51
C CYS A 7 -7.09 -1.52 9.12
N GLY A 8 -6.17 -1.91 8.22
CA GLY A 8 -6.07 -3.28 7.71
C GLY A 8 -7.27 -3.83 6.90
N MET A 9 -8.39 -3.09 6.79
CA MET A 9 -9.65 -3.56 6.18
C MET A 9 -10.00 -2.87 4.86
N GLY A 10 -9.12 -2.03 4.33
CA GLY A 10 -9.33 -1.34 3.06
C GLY A 10 -10.20 -0.07 3.12
N ALA A 11 -10.58 0.40 4.31
CA ALA A 11 -11.48 1.54 4.48
C ALA A 11 -10.80 2.91 4.62
N CYS A 12 -9.59 2.98 5.21
CA CYS A 12 -8.95 4.26 5.56
C CYS A 12 -8.08 4.89 4.47
N PHE A 13 -7.63 4.13 3.47
CA PHE A 13 -6.71 4.59 2.42
C PHE A 13 -5.32 5.10 2.89
N ASP A 14 -4.95 4.94 4.16
CA ASP A 14 -3.62 5.36 4.63
C ASP A 14 -2.48 4.41 4.26
N CYS A 15 -2.81 3.21 3.73
CA CYS A 15 -1.85 2.17 3.35
C CYS A 15 -1.54 2.14 1.84
N LEU A 16 -1.74 3.25 1.14
CA LEU A 16 -1.48 3.33 -0.29
C LEU A 16 0.02 3.22 -0.57
N VAL A 17 0.35 2.41 -1.59
CA VAL A 17 1.70 2.20 -2.10
C VAL A 17 1.66 2.10 -3.63
N THR A 18 2.83 2.18 -4.25
CA THR A 18 3.01 1.65 -5.61
C THR A 18 3.50 0.21 -5.49
N LEU A 19 2.80 -0.73 -6.10
CA LEU A 19 3.14 -2.16 -6.11
C LEU A 19 3.36 -2.61 -7.55
N ASP A 20 4.55 -3.11 -7.86
CA ASP A 20 4.92 -3.60 -9.19
C ASP A 20 4.59 -2.59 -10.32
N GLY A 21 4.83 -1.30 -10.05
CA GLY A 21 4.54 -0.18 -10.96
C GLY A 21 3.08 0.31 -10.95
N VAL A 22 2.17 -0.35 -10.22
CA VAL A 22 0.77 0.06 -10.08
C VAL A 22 0.60 0.97 -8.87
N ALA A 23 0.24 2.23 -9.09
CA ALA A 23 0.01 3.21 -8.03
C ALA A 23 -1.34 3.01 -7.32
N ASN A 24 -1.48 3.62 -6.14
CA ASN A 24 -2.70 3.65 -5.34
C ASN A 24 -3.22 2.25 -4.93
N VAL A 25 -2.29 1.31 -4.75
CA VAL A 25 -2.62 -0.03 -4.27
C VAL A 25 -2.76 0.01 -2.76
N ARG A 26 -3.89 -0.51 -2.24
CA ARG A 26 -4.09 -0.69 -0.80
C ARG A 26 -3.32 -1.93 -0.36
N SER A 27 -2.18 -1.73 0.32
CA SER A 27 -1.31 -2.86 0.72
C SER A 27 -2.03 -3.85 1.65
N CYS A 28 -3.01 -3.40 2.43
CA CYS A 28 -3.82 -4.27 3.29
C CYS A 28 -4.72 -5.28 2.55
N LEU A 29 -4.97 -5.10 1.24
CA LEU A 29 -5.87 -5.95 0.47
C LEU A 29 -5.14 -6.83 -0.56
N VAL A 30 -3.81 -6.83 -0.57
CA VAL A 30 -3.02 -7.58 -1.55
C VAL A 30 -2.18 -8.61 -0.83
N GLU A 31 -2.25 -9.86 -1.27
CA GLU A 31 -1.40 -10.94 -0.78
C GLU A 31 0.03 -10.75 -1.27
N VAL A 32 0.99 -10.91 -0.35
CA VAL A 32 2.41 -10.81 -0.66
C VAL A 32 2.86 -11.97 -1.54
N ARG A 33 3.69 -11.69 -2.53
CA ARG A 33 4.30 -12.70 -3.40
C ARG A 33 5.81 -12.49 -3.43
N ALA A 34 6.54 -13.58 -3.61
CA ALA A 34 7.99 -13.49 -3.78
C ALA A 34 8.31 -12.59 -4.99
N GLY A 35 9.21 -11.62 -4.79
CA GLY A 35 9.61 -10.68 -5.83
C GLY A 35 8.74 -9.43 -5.99
N CYS A 36 7.69 -9.24 -5.18
CA CYS A 36 6.96 -7.96 -5.16
C CYS A 36 7.90 -6.78 -4.89
N VAL A 37 7.77 -5.72 -5.68
CA VAL A 37 8.48 -4.46 -5.49
C VAL A 37 7.50 -3.41 -4.97
N VAL A 38 7.80 -2.84 -3.81
CA VAL A 38 6.95 -1.87 -3.12
C VAL A 38 7.67 -0.54 -3.01
N GLU A 39 7.02 0.54 -3.43
CA GLU A 39 7.51 1.90 -3.27
C GLU A 39 6.51 2.70 -2.42
N ALA A 40 7.04 3.53 -1.50
CA ALA A 40 6.21 4.42 -0.71
C ALA A 40 5.57 5.49 -1.61
N THR A 41 4.29 5.77 -1.40
CA THR A 41 3.66 6.92 -2.04
C THR A 41 4.34 8.20 -1.54
N ALA A 42 4.71 9.09 -2.47
CA ALA A 42 5.23 10.40 -2.12
C ALA A 42 4.23 11.15 -1.20
N PRO A 43 4.72 12.00 -0.27
CA PRO A 43 3.88 12.69 0.71
C PRO A 43 2.73 13.50 0.08
#